data_AF-A0A7V9M0D2-F1
#
_entry.id   AF-A0A7V9M0D2-F1
#
_cell.length_a   1.000
_cell.length_b   1.000
_cell.length_c   1.000
_cell.angle_alpha   90.00
_cell.angle_beta   90.00
_cell.angle_gamma   90.00
#
_symmetry.space_group_name_H-M   'P 1'
#
loop_
_entity.id
_entity.type
_entity.pdbx_description
1 polymer ?
#
loop_
_entity_poly.entity_id
_entity_poly.type
_entity_poly.pdbx_seq_one_letter_code
_entity_poly.pdbx_strand_id
1 'polypeptide(L)' 'MYSTFIKERSTLLGFDFCGIAAAVRLDDDAYRLEKWLKQNRHGSMHYMEKYFDERIDPSLLVPGAKSVITLLLNYF' A
#
# COMPACT_ATOMS: atom_id res chain seq x y z
N MET A 1 -7.20 -4.85 -19.40
CA MET A 1 -8.42 -4.26 -19.98
C MET A 1 -9.00 -3.14 -19.12
N TYR A 2 -9.11 -3.29 -17.78
CA TYR A 2 -9.63 -2.22 -16.91
C TYR A 2 -8.62 -1.14 -16.46
N SER A 3 -7.32 -1.39 -16.58
CA SER A 3 -6.27 -0.47 -16.11
C SER A 3 -6.33 0.89 -16.79
N THR A 4 -6.55 0.92 -18.10
CA THR A 4 -6.67 2.18 -18.88
C THR A 4 -7.86 3.00 -18.41
N PHE A 5 -9.04 2.38 -18.31
CA PHE A 5 -10.26 3.03 -17.84
C PHE A 5 -10.09 3.63 -16.44
N ILE A 6 -9.49 2.90 -15.50
CA ILE A 6 -9.26 3.38 -14.13
C ILE A 6 -8.33 4.59 -14.13
N LYS A 7 -7.24 4.54 -14.90
CA LYS A 7 -6.26 5.64 -15.00
C LYS A 7 -6.87 6.90 -15.63
N GLU A 8 -7.61 6.74 -16.72
CA GLU A 8 -8.34 7.84 -17.35
C GLU A 8 -9.34 8.47 -16.38
N ARG A 9 -10.12 7.63 -15.68
CA ARG A 9 -11.10 8.12 -14.70
C ARG A 9 -10.44 8.84 -13.53
N SER A 10 -9.30 8.36 -13.04
CA SER A 10 -8.56 9.05 -11.97
C SER A 10 -8.07 10.44 -12.40
N THR A 11 -7.56 10.58 -13.62
CA THR A 11 -7.15 11.89 -14.14
C THR A 11 -8.35 12.84 -14.27
N LEU A 12 -9.49 12.35 -14.78
CA LEU A 12 -10.72 13.14 -14.86
C LEU A 12 -11.28 13.58 -13.49
N LEU A 13 -10.99 12.81 -12.42
CA LEU A 13 -11.37 13.14 -11.06
C LEU A 13 -10.39 14.10 -10.37
N GLY A 14 -9.31 14.51 -11.06
CA GLY A 14 -8.34 15.48 -10.56
C GLY A 14 -7.13 14.89 -9.84
N PHE A 15 -6.88 13.58 -9.93
CA PHE A 15 -5.64 12.99 -9.42
C PHE A 15 -4.50 13.18 -10.43
N ASP A 16 -3.33 13.59 -9.94
CA ASP A 16 -2.15 13.84 -10.78
C ASP A 16 -1.52 12.55 -11.31
N PHE A 17 -1.67 11.44 -10.57
CA PHE A 17 -1.12 10.14 -10.96
C PHE A 17 -1.93 8.97 -10.42
N CYS A 18 -1.90 7.85 -11.17
CA CYS A 18 -2.57 6.60 -10.83
C CYS A 18 -1.70 5.38 -11.17
N GLY A 19 -1.27 4.67 -10.13
CA GLY A 19 -0.55 3.40 -10.20
C GLY A 19 -1.47 2.22 -9.87
N ILE A 20 -1.21 1.07 -10.48
CA ILE A 20 -1.92 -0.19 -10.17
C ILE A 20 -0.86 -1.27 -10.00
N ALA A 21 -0.85 -1.93 -8.84
CA ALA A 21 0.05 -3.03 -8.52
C ALA A 21 -0.75 -4.29 -8.16
N ALA A 22 -0.14 -5.47 -8.29
CA ALA A 22 -0.74 -6.71 -7.81
C ALA A 22 -0.84 -6.69 -6.28
N ALA A 23 -1.94 -7.18 -5.72
CA ALA A 23 -2.08 -7.37 -4.28
C ALA A 23 -1.39 -8.68 -3.89
N VAL A 24 -0.09 -8.59 -3.66
CA VAL A 24 0.77 -9.71 -3.28
C VAL A 24 1.58 -9.33 -2.04
N ARG A 25 2.12 -10.34 -1.37
CA ARG A 25 3.05 -10.15 -0.28
C ARG A 25 4.30 -9.39 -0.73
N LEU A 26 4.73 -8.45 0.10
CA LEU A 26 5.84 -7.53 -0.13
C LEU A 26 7.06 -7.95 0.70
N ASP A 27 7.82 -8.95 0.24
CA ASP A 27 8.89 -9.57 1.05
C ASP A 27 10.05 -8.59 1.38
N ASP A 28 10.47 -7.76 0.42
CA ASP A 28 11.52 -6.75 0.65
C ASP A 28 11.08 -5.69 1.67
N ASP A 29 9.81 -5.29 1.64
CA ASP A 29 9.23 -4.37 2.60
C ASP A 29 9.06 -5.00 3.97
N ALA A 30 8.71 -6.30 4.01
CA ALA A 30 8.62 -7.06 5.25
C ALA A 30 9.97 -7.10 5.98
N TYR A 31 11.06 -7.41 5.27
CA TYR A 31 12.39 -7.42 5.85
C TYR A 31 12.80 -6.03 6.39
N ARG A 32 12.52 -4.97 5.61
CA ARG A 32 12.83 -3.59 6.02
C ARG A 32 12.02 -3.16 7.24
N LEU A 33 10.72 -3.48 7.26
CA LEU A 33 9.82 -3.16 8.37
C LEU A 33 10.22 -3.91 9.64
N GLU A 34 10.52 -5.21 9.54
CA GLU A 34 10.95 -6.03 10.67
C GLU A 34 12.24 -5.45 11.30
N LYS A 35 13.22 -5.11 10.47
CA LYS A 35 14.48 -4.48 10.94
C LYS A 35 14.21 -3.14 11.62
N TRP A 36 13.30 -2.33 11.08
CA TRP A 36 12.94 -1.03 11.63
C TRP A 36 12.20 -1.14 12.97
N LEU A 37 11.28 -2.11 13.10
CA LEU A 37 10.55 -2.41 14.35
C LEU A 37 11.51 -2.92 15.43
N LYS A 38 12.40 -3.87 15.11
CA LYS A 38 13.44 -4.37 16.03
C LYS A 38 14.37 -3.27 16.57
N GLN A 39 14.47 -2.15 15.87
CA GLN A 39 15.26 -0.99 16.28
C GLN A 39 14.44 0.04 17.08
N ASN A 40 13.21 -0.28 17.51
CA ASN A 40 12.30 0.59 18.24
C ASN A 40 12.02 1.94 17.56
N ARG A 41 12.14 1.99 16.22
CA ARG A 41 11.98 3.24 15.47
C ARG A 41 10.53 3.73 15.36
N HIS A 42 9.57 2.96 15.84
CA HIS A 42 8.16 3.34 15.93
C HIS A 42 7.80 4.24 17.12
N GLY A 43 8.73 4.53 18.03
CA GLY A 43 8.43 5.31 19.23
C GLY A 43 7.32 4.64 20.05
N SER A 44 6.25 5.39 20.37
CA SER A 44 5.08 4.91 21.11
C SER A 44 4.01 4.21 20.26
N MET A 45 4.23 4.04 18.95
CA MET A 45 3.25 3.45 18.03
C MET A 45 3.24 1.92 18.10
N HIS A 46 2.96 1.34 19.26
CA HIS A 46 2.95 -0.13 19.49
C HIS A 46 1.98 -0.89 18.57
N TYR A 47 0.95 -0.22 18.03
CA TYR A 47 0.06 -0.81 17.03
C TYR A 47 0.77 -1.17 15.71
N MET A 48 1.96 -0.61 15.45
CA MET A 48 2.74 -0.94 14.24
C MET A 48 3.22 -2.40 14.26
N GLU A 49 3.55 -2.94 15.44
CA GLU A 49 3.93 -4.34 15.60
C GLU A 49 2.73 -5.28 15.47
N LYS A 50 1.56 -4.85 15.94
CA LYS A 50 0.33 -5.66 16.01
C LYS A 50 -0.23 -6.09 14.64
N TYR A 51 -0.02 -5.28 13.61
CA TYR A 51 -0.59 -5.50 12.27
C TYR A 51 0.52 -5.66 11.22
N PHE A 52 1.59 -6.39 11.56
CA PHE A 52 2.72 -6.58 10.68
C PHE A 52 2.31 -7.29 9.38
N ASP A 53 1.58 -8.41 9.49
CA ASP A 53 1.22 -9.23 8.34
C ASP A 53 0.30 -8.48 7.36
N GLU A 54 -0.70 -7.75 7.86
CA GLU A 54 -1.60 -6.95 7.02
C GLU A 54 -0.90 -5.76 6.34
N ARG A 55 0.23 -5.28 6.87
CA ARG A 55 1.03 -4.21 6.25
C ARG A 55 1.84 -4.70 5.07
N ILE A 56 2.24 -5.96 5.09
CA ILE A 56 3.12 -6.54 4.08
C ILE A 56 2.35 -7.41 3.08
N ASP A 57 1.09 -7.76 3.39
CA ASP A 57 0.21 -8.48 2.49
C ASP A 57 -1.18 -7.85 2.44
N PRO A 58 -1.46 -7.02 1.41
CA PRO A 58 -2.76 -6.38 1.24
C PRO A 58 -3.94 -7.35 1.12
N SER A 59 -3.70 -8.61 0.74
CA SER A 59 -4.75 -9.63 0.62
C SER A 59 -5.31 -10.09 1.97
N LEU A 60 -4.54 -9.91 3.05
CA LEU A 60 -5.00 -10.19 4.42
C LEU A 60 -5.89 -9.07 4.96
N LEU A 61 -5.64 -7.83 4.55
CA LEU A 61 -6.46 -6.68 4.93
C LEU A 61 -7.83 -6.70 4.24
N VAL A 62 -7.86 -7.07 2.94
CA VAL A 62 -9.09 -7.21 2.15
C VAL A 62 -9.08 -8.58 1.46
N PRO A 63 -9.76 -9.59 2.03
CA PRO A 63 -9.79 -10.93 1.47
C PRO A 63 -10.24 -10.96 0.02
N GLY A 64 -9.44 -11.60 -0.83
CA GLY A 64 -9.71 -11.71 -2.27
C GLY A 64 -9.29 -10.49 -3.10
N ALA A 65 -8.61 -9.51 -2.51
CA ALA A 65 -8.00 -8.42 -3.26
C ALA A 65 -6.98 -8.95 -4.28
N LYS A 66 -7.04 -8.43 -5.51
CA LYS A 66 -6.14 -8.82 -6.61
C LYS A 66 -5.17 -7.70 -7.01
N SER A 67 -5.53 -6.46 -6.70
CA SER A 67 -4.75 -5.28 -7.08
C SER A 67 -4.96 -4.15 -6.08
N VAL A 68 -3.93 -3.32 -5.92
CA VAL A 68 -3.97 -2.06 -5.19
C VAL A 68 -3.91 -0.92 -6.19
N ILE A 69 -4.81 0.05 -6.08
CA ILE A 69 -4.80 1.29 -6.87
C ILE A 69 -4.24 2.40 -5.98
N THR A 70 -3.16 3.03 -6.41
CA THR A 70 -2.49 4.13 -5.70
C THR A 70 -2.68 5.42 -6.45
N LEU A 71 -3.20 6.44 -5.77
CA LEU A 71 -3.47 7.76 -6.32
C LEU A 71 -2.53 8.78 -5.69
N LEU A 72 -2.07 9.74 -6.48
CA LEU A 72 -1.29 10.88 -6.01
C LEU A 72 -2.06 12.17 -6.29
N LEU A 73 -2.01 13.08 -5.31
CA LEU A 73 -2.57 14.41 -5.40
C LEU A 73 -1.55 15.41 -4.86
N ASN A 74 -1.21 16.39 -5.68
CA ASN A 74 -0.43 17.55 -5.33
C ASN A 74 -1.35 18.57 -4.65
N TYR A 75 -1.00 18.97 -3.42
CA TYR A 75 -1.81 19.86 -2.58
C TYR A 75 -1.19 21.26 -2.39
N PHE A 76 -0.23 21.63 -3.24
CA PHE A 76 0.42 22.95 -3.24
C PHE A 76 -0.33 24.00 -4.06
#